data_AF-A0A940UPN1-F1
#
_entry.id   AF-A0A940UPN1-F1
#
_cell.length_a   1.000
_cell.length_b   1.000
_cell.length_c   1.000
_cell.angle_alpha   90.00
_cell.angle_beta   90.00
_cell.angle_gamma   90.00
#
_symmetry.space_group_name_H-M   'P 1'
#
loop_
_entity.id
_entity.type
_entity.pdbx_description
1 polymer ?
#
loop_
_entity_poly.entity_id
_entity_poly.type
_entity_poly.pdbx_seq_one_letter_code
_entity_poly.pdbx_strand_id
1 'polypeptide(L)'
;MKSVGLFHRLIWRGKKRTSASPSRVLDSKTLFEEGFVLLFSHGDYQAAVRAFGLSIQMNPTYERAYLSRGLAYEELDNLQQAIADYSRAIELAPDDAKIHYVRGLAFGHLGMDAEALADLTRAANLGYSLAHNSLRSLRIPPHAGQSGRDTHAYES
;
A
#
# COMPACT_ATOMS: atom_id res chain seq x y z
N MET A 1 -15.09 51.98 63.64
CA MET A 1 -16.14 52.36 62.67
C MET A 1 -15.50 53.07 61.49
N LYS A 2 -15.77 52.59 60.27
CA LYS A 2 -15.54 53.20 58.93
C LYS A 2 -14.06 53.32 58.51
N SER A 3 -13.59 52.92 57.33
CA SER A 3 -14.19 52.36 56.12
C SER A 3 -13.13 51.58 55.36
N VAL A 4 -13.54 50.47 54.75
CA VAL A 4 -12.74 49.62 53.85
C VAL A 4 -12.65 50.31 52.48
N GLY A 5 -11.43 50.65 52.05
CA GLY A 5 -11.14 51.20 50.72
C GLY A 5 -10.89 50.08 49.71
N LEU A 6 -11.80 49.93 48.76
CA LEU A 6 -11.78 48.94 47.68
C LEU A 6 -10.66 49.27 46.67
N PHE A 7 -9.54 48.56 46.70
CA PHE A 7 -8.58 48.58 45.59
C PHE A 7 -9.05 47.65 44.48
N HIS A 8 -9.63 48.23 43.42
CA HIS A 8 -9.88 47.56 42.15
C HIS A 8 -8.53 47.17 41.52
N ARG A 9 -8.14 45.89 41.57
CA ARG A 9 -7.04 45.35 40.75
C ARG A 9 -7.62 44.81 39.44
N LEU A 10 -7.37 45.55 38.36
CA LEU A 10 -7.37 44.99 37.01
C LEU A 10 -6.25 43.93 36.92
N ILE A 11 -6.63 42.67 36.67
CA ILE A 11 -5.69 41.65 36.18
C ILE A 11 -6.16 41.23 34.79
N TRP A 12 -5.51 41.81 33.78
CA TRP A 12 -5.49 41.28 32.41
C TRP A 12 -4.24 40.41 32.25
N ARG A 13 -4.40 39.10 32.08
CA ARG A 13 -3.60 38.21 31.19
C ARG A 13 -3.88 36.75 31.51
N GLY A 14 -4.17 35.99 30.47
CA GLY A 14 -4.08 34.53 30.52
C GLY A 14 -5.24 33.84 29.81
N LYS A 15 -5.32 34.00 28.49
CA LYS A 15 -5.91 32.95 27.64
C LYS A 15 -5.26 31.61 28.03
N LYS A 16 -5.92 30.79 28.84
CA LYS A 16 -5.71 29.35 28.78
C LYS A 16 -6.69 28.79 27.77
N ARG A 17 -6.46 29.13 26.49
CA ARG A 17 -6.76 28.19 25.41
C ARG A 17 -5.68 27.11 25.48
N THR A 18 -5.80 26.22 26.45
CA THR A 18 -5.29 24.87 26.25
C THR A 18 -6.44 24.14 25.56
N SER A 19 -6.57 24.30 24.24
CA SER A 19 -7.03 23.18 23.44
C SER A 19 -5.92 22.15 23.53
N ALA A 20 -5.84 21.46 24.67
CA ALA A 20 -5.27 20.14 24.67
C ALA A 20 -6.19 19.39 23.71
N SER A 21 -5.76 19.25 22.45
CA SER A 21 -6.35 18.29 21.54
C SER A 21 -6.46 17.01 22.38
N PRO A 22 -7.67 16.44 22.55
CA PRO A 22 -7.81 15.23 23.35
C PRO A 22 -6.75 14.28 22.83
N SER A 23 -5.85 13.83 23.71
CA SER A 23 -4.74 12.92 23.38
C SER A 23 -5.29 11.92 22.40
N ARG A 24 -4.93 12.07 21.11
CA ARG A 24 -5.64 11.39 20.03
C ARG A 24 -5.45 9.92 20.31
N VAL A 25 -6.50 9.23 20.73
CA VAL A 25 -6.43 7.79 20.90
C VAL A 25 -6.23 7.28 19.49
N LEU A 26 -5.00 6.89 19.17
CA LEU A 26 -4.63 6.39 17.87
C LEU A 26 -5.24 4.99 17.76
N ASP A 27 -6.36 4.89 17.07
CA ASP A 27 -6.91 3.61 16.65
C ASP A 27 -6.29 3.18 15.31
N SER A 28 -6.47 1.91 14.96
CA SER A 28 -5.93 1.35 13.70
C SER A 28 -6.35 2.20 12.49
N LYS A 29 -7.62 2.61 12.43
CA LYS A 29 -8.14 3.42 11.34
C LYS A 29 -7.45 4.78 11.24
N THR A 30 -7.27 5.48 12.36
CA THR A 30 -6.59 6.77 12.39
C THR A 30 -5.15 6.67 11.89
N LEU A 31 -4.43 5.63 12.31
CA LEU A 31 -3.06 5.37 11.88
C LEU A 31 -2.99 5.05 10.38
N PHE A 32 -3.98 4.30 9.87
CA PHE A 32 -4.12 4.06 8.45
C PHE A 32 -4.34 5.35 7.65
N GLU A 33 -5.25 6.23 8.08
CA GLU A 33 -5.50 7.51 7.41
C GLU A 33 -4.24 8.40 7.43
N GLU A 34 -3.49 8.41 8.53
CA GLU A 34 -2.21 9.11 8.62
C GLU A 34 -1.20 8.55 7.62
N GLY A 35 -1.03 7.23 7.56
CA GLY A 35 -0.17 6.57 6.58
C GLY A 35 -0.58 6.88 5.14
N PHE A 36 -1.87 6.95 4.87
CA PHE A 36 -2.40 7.29 3.54
C PHE A 36 -2.04 8.72 3.13
N VAL A 37 -2.17 9.69 4.06
CA VAL A 37 -1.77 11.09 3.82
C VAL A 37 -0.26 11.22 3.62
N LEU A 38 0.55 10.46 4.37
CA LEU A 38 2.00 10.44 4.20
C LEU A 38 2.40 9.89 2.83
N LEU A 39 1.74 8.80 2.41
CA LEU A 39 1.97 8.15 1.11
C LEU A 39 1.59 9.06 -0.07
N PHE A 40 0.35 9.55 -0.11
CA PHE A 40 -0.17 10.22 -1.31
C PHE A 40 -0.02 11.73 -1.32
N SER A 41 0.03 12.39 -0.16
CA SER A 41 0.10 13.86 -0.09
C SER A 41 1.51 14.38 0.17
N HIS A 42 2.34 13.62 0.88
CA HIS A 42 3.68 14.07 1.29
C HIS A 42 4.81 13.30 0.60
N GLY A 43 4.55 12.11 0.06
CA GLY A 43 5.58 11.24 -0.50
C GLY A 43 6.59 10.74 0.55
N ASP A 44 6.25 10.82 1.85
CA ASP A 44 7.12 10.30 2.92
C ASP A 44 6.81 8.82 3.12
N TYR A 45 7.37 8.01 2.24
CA TYR A 45 7.11 6.57 2.19
C TYR A 45 7.62 5.84 3.44
N GLN A 46 8.73 6.29 4.02
CA GLN A 46 9.24 5.71 5.27
C GLN A 46 8.30 5.98 6.45
N ALA A 47 7.75 7.20 6.56
CA ALA A 47 6.76 7.50 7.57
C ALA A 47 5.44 6.75 7.31
N ALA A 48 5.01 6.63 6.06
CA ALA A 48 3.83 5.86 5.68
C ALA A 48 3.97 4.39 6.11
N VAL A 49 5.11 3.75 5.85
CA VAL A 49 5.41 2.37 6.29
C VAL A 49 5.26 2.23 7.80
N ARG A 50 5.80 3.18 8.59
CA ARG A 50 5.67 3.17 10.05
C ARG A 50 4.22 3.29 10.48
N ALA A 51 3.47 4.24 9.92
CA ALA A 51 2.07 4.48 10.25
C ALA A 51 1.19 3.25 9.94
N PHE A 52 1.35 2.64 8.76
CA PHE A 52 0.65 1.41 8.42
C PHE A 52 1.09 0.23 9.30
N GLY A 53 2.37 0.14 9.66
CA GLY A 53 2.86 -0.87 10.60
C GLY A 53 2.21 -0.77 11.99
N LEU A 54 2.04 0.45 12.52
CA LEU A 54 1.30 0.68 13.76
C LEU A 54 -0.20 0.34 13.59
N SER A 55 -0.81 0.71 12.46
CA SER A 55 -2.18 0.32 12.14
C SER A 55 -2.39 -1.20 12.18
N ILE A 56 -1.44 -1.96 11.63
CA ILE A 56 -1.43 -3.43 11.61
C ILE A 56 -1.26 -3.99 13.04
N GLN A 57 -0.39 -3.40 13.86
CA GLN A 57 -0.25 -3.83 15.27
C GLN A 57 -1.56 -3.67 16.05
N MET A 58 -2.32 -2.60 15.77
CA MET A 58 -3.61 -2.33 16.40
C MET A 58 -4.74 -3.20 15.84
N ASN A 59 -4.71 -3.54 14.55
CA ASN A 59 -5.64 -4.45 13.91
C ASN A 59 -4.93 -5.36 12.89
N PRO A 60 -4.51 -6.57 13.31
CA PRO A 60 -3.75 -7.48 12.46
C PRO A 60 -4.52 -8.08 11.28
N THR A 61 -5.85 -7.88 11.25
CA THR A 61 -6.71 -8.35 10.14
C THR A 61 -7.12 -7.22 9.21
N TYR A 62 -6.51 -6.02 9.33
CA TYR A 62 -6.83 -4.91 8.44
C TYR A 62 -6.06 -5.03 7.11
N GLU A 63 -6.68 -5.69 6.15
CA GLU A 63 -6.14 -6.01 4.82
C GLU A 63 -5.63 -4.77 4.08
N ARG A 64 -6.37 -3.65 4.13
CA ARG A 64 -5.98 -2.41 3.46
C ARG A 64 -4.69 -1.80 4.01
N ALA A 65 -4.38 -2.03 5.29
CA ALA A 65 -3.14 -1.53 5.89
C ALA A 65 -1.92 -2.30 5.35
N TYR A 66 -2.02 -3.62 5.17
CA TYR A 66 -0.98 -4.40 4.50
C TYR A 66 -0.82 -4.00 3.04
N LEU A 67 -1.91 -3.91 2.28
CA LEU A 67 -1.88 -3.44 0.88
C LEU A 67 -1.19 -2.07 0.77
N SER A 68 -1.54 -1.13 1.64
CA SER A 68 -0.99 0.24 1.57
C SER A 68 0.47 0.31 2.03
N ARG A 69 0.87 -0.52 3.01
CA ARG A 69 2.27 -0.65 3.41
C ARG A 69 3.12 -1.27 2.30
N GLY A 70 2.58 -2.26 1.59
CA GLY A 70 3.23 -2.83 0.42
C GLY A 70 3.48 -1.80 -0.68
N LEU A 71 2.48 -0.96 -0.99
CA LEU A 71 2.65 0.15 -1.95
C LEU A 71 3.74 1.13 -1.49
N ALA A 72 3.78 1.47 -0.20
CA ALA A 72 4.83 2.33 0.33
C ALA A 72 6.22 1.68 0.26
N TYR A 73 6.33 0.34 0.36
CA TYR A 73 7.58 -0.38 0.13
C TYR A 73 7.99 -0.41 -1.33
N GLU A 74 7.07 -0.50 -2.29
CA GLU A 74 7.37 -0.40 -3.73
C GLU A 74 7.99 0.97 -4.07
N GLU A 75 7.43 2.05 -3.52
CA GLU A 75 7.99 3.40 -3.68
C GLU A 75 9.39 3.56 -3.06
N LEU A 76 9.76 2.66 -2.15
CA LEU A 76 11.09 2.56 -1.54
C LEU A 76 11.99 1.51 -2.23
N ASP A 77 11.56 0.95 -3.36
CA ASP A 77 12.23 -0.13 -4.09
C ASP A 77 12.47 -1.41 -3.25
N ASN A 78 11.67 -1.60 -2.19
CA ASN A 78 11.74 -2.76 -1.31
C ASN A 78 10.68 -3.80 -1.69
N LEU A 79 10.81 -4.33 -2.91
CA LEU A 79 9.83 -5.22 -3.54
C LEU A 79 9.60 -6.52 -2.74
N GLN A 80 10.62 -7.05 -2.06
CA GLN A 80 10.46 -8.26 -1.24
C GLN A 80 9.53 -8.04 -0.04
N GLN A 81 9.64 -6.90 0.65
CA GLN A 81 8.74 -6.56 1.74
C GLN A 81 7.34 -6.23 1.21
N ALA A 82 7.23 -5.58 0.04
CA ALA A 82 5.95 -5.34 -0.60
C ALA A 82 5.20 -6.66 -0.91
N ILE A 83 5.89 -7.64 -1.50
CA ILE A 83 5.33 -8.96 -1.80
C ILE A 83 4.86 -9.69 -0.53
N ALA A 84 5.64 -9.61 0.55
CA ALA A 84 5.25 -10.21 1.83
C ALA A 84 3.94 -9.58 2.37
N ASP A 85 3.83 -8.25 2.32
CA ASP A 85 2.62 -7.54 2.75
C ASP A 85 1.42 -7.83 1.85
N TYR A 86 1.59 -7.86 0.53
CA TYR A 86 0.53 -8.24 -0.39
C TYR A 86 0.07 -9.68 -0.19
N SER A 87 1.00 -10.59 0.09
CA SER A 87 0.66 -11.98 0.40
C SER A 87 -0.19 -12.08 1.65
N ARG A 88 0.16 -11.32 2.70
CA ARG A 88 -0.67 -11.25 3.90
C ARG A 88 -2.03 -10.61 3.64
N ALA A 89 -2.09 -9.59 2.79
CA ALA A 89 -3.35 -8.96 2.40
C ALA A 89 -4.25 -9.92 1.59
N ILE A 90 -3.69 -10.78 0.72
CA ILE A 90 -4.40 -11.84 -0.01
C ILE A 90 -4.94 -12.91 0.94
N GLU A 91 -4.19 -13.30 1.97
CA GLU A 91 -4.69 -14.24 2.98
C GLU A 91 -5.95 -13.71 3.70
N LEU A 92 -6.05 -12.38 3.87
CA LEU A 92 -7.19 -11.72 4.51
C LEU A 92 -8.34 -11.42 3.53
N ALA A 93 -8.01 -11.14 2.26
CA ALA A 93 -8.97 -10.79 1.21
C ALA A 93 -8.60 -11.50 -0.12
N PRO A 94 -8.86 -12.81 -0.24
CA PRO A 94 -8.39 -13.63 -1.37
C PRO A 94 -9.03 -13.30 -2.72
N ASP A 95 -10.16 -12.60 -2.71
CA ASP A 95 -10.90 -12.20 -3.90
C ASP A 95 -10.72 -10.71 -4.25
N ASP A 96 -9.86 -9.98 -3.54
CA ASP A 96 -9.49 -8.62 -3.93
C ASP A 96 -8.51 -8.66 -5.11
N ALA A 97 -9.07 -8.46 -6.31
CA ALA A 97 -8.36 -8.50 -7.57
C ALA A 97 -7.19 -7.50 -7.64
N LYS A 98 -7.28 -6.36 -6.94
CA LYS A 98 -6.24 -5.34 -6.93
C LYS A 98 -4.98 -5.85 -6.25
N ILE A 99 -5.12 -6.62 -5.17
CA ILE A 99 -3.96 -7.12 -4.40
C ILE A 99 -3.15 -8.12 -5.23
N HIS A 100 -3.85 -9.04 -5.91
CA HIS A 100 -3.21 -9.96 -6.87
C HIS A 100 -2.50 -9.18 -7.98
N TYR A 101 -3.13 -8.13 -8.51
CA TYR A 101 -2.53 -7.31 -9.57
C TYR A 101 -1.19 -6.67 -9.13
N VAL A 102 -1.18 -5.96 -8.00
CA VAL A 102 0.04 -5.28 -7.53
C VAL A 102 1.14 -6.26 -7.13
N ARG A 103 0.79 -7.40 -6.53
CA ARG A 103 1.79 -8.45 -6.23
C ARG A 103 2.37 -9.06 -7.49
N GLY A 104 1.54 -9.27 -8.52
CA GLY A 104 1.99 -9.74 -9.82
C GLY A 104 2.96 -8.77 -10.51
N LEU A 105 2.73 -7.46 -10.40
CA LEU A 105 3.68 -6.45 -10.90
C LEU A 105 4.99 -6.49 -10.12
N ALA A 106 4.93 -6.57 -8.79
CA ALA A 106 6.12 -6.65 -7.93
C ALA A 106 6.98 -7.89 -8.25
N PHE A 107 6.35 -9.05 -8.50
CA PHE A 107 7.06 -10.24 -8.98
C PHE A 107 7.73 -10.02 -10.34
N GLY A 108 7.04 -9.37 -11.28
CA GLY A 108 7.61 -9.04 -12.59
C GLY A 108 8.82 -8.11 -12.49
N HIS A 109 8.79 -7.13 -11.58
CA HIS A 109 9.94 -6.25 -11.31
C HIS A 109 11.15 -7.02 -10.75
N LEU A 110 10.93 -8.12 -10.02
CA LEU A 110 11.98 -9.02 -9.55
C LEU A 110 12.40 -10.09 -10.57
N GLY A 111 11.82 -10.12 -11.77
CA GLY A 111 12.07 -11.14 -12.79
C GLY A 111 11.45 -12.51 -12.49
N MET A 112 10.49 -12.55 -11.57
CA MET A 112 9.75 -13.76 -11.18
C MET A 112 8.52 -13.93 -12.09
N ASP A 113 8.78 -14.22 -13.36
CA ASP A 113 7.76 -14.19 -14.43
C ASP A 113 6.62 -15.21 -14.22
N ALA A 114 6.92 -16.38 -13.65
CA ALA A 114 5.92 -17.41 -13.41
C ALA A 114 4.91 -16.99 -12.34
N GLU A 115 5.40 -16.43 -11.24
CA GLU A 115 4.62 -15.88 -10.14
C GLU A 115 3.81 -14.66 -10.59
N ALA A 116 4.45 -13.76 -11.35
CA ALA A 116 3.78 -12.61 -11.95
C ALA A 116 2.61 -13.03 -12.85
N LEU A 117 2.83 -14.01 -13.72
CA LEU A 117 1.79 -14.56 -14.61
C LEU A 117 0.63 -15.16 -13.82
N ALA A 118 0.92 -15.90 -12.75
CA ALA A 118 -0.10 -16.54 -11.92
C ALA A 118 -1.00 -15.49 -11.24
N ASP A 119 -0.40 -14.48 -10.61
CA ASP A 119 -1.11 -13.42 -9.90
C ASP A 119 -1.90 -12.50 -10.84
N LEU A 120 -1.32 -12.10 -11.98
CA LEU A 120 -2.02 -11.30 -12.97
C LEU A 120 -3.18 -12.08 -13.60
N THR A 121 -3.02 -13.38 -13.82
CA THR A 121 -4.13 -14.24 -14.28
C THR A 121 -5.24 -14.31 -13.23
N ARG A 122 -4.89 -14.43 -11.94
CA ARG A 122 -5.87 -14.41 -10.85
C ARG A 122 -6.61 -13.08 -10.81
N ALA A 123 -5.91 -11.95 -10.90
CA ALA A 123 -6.51 -10.61 -10.94
C ALA A 123 -7.46 -10.44 -12.13
N ALA A 124 -7.07 -10.91 -13.33
CA ALA A 124 -7.90 -10.89 -14.53
C ALA A 124 -9.18 -11.72 -14.36
N ASN A 125 -9.07 -12.93 -13.80
CA ASN A 125 -10.22 -13.81 -13.53
C ASN A 125 -11.20 -13.21 -12.51
N LEU A 126 -10.70 -12.39 -11.58
CA LEU A 126 -11.52 -11.62 -10.64
C LEU A 126 -12.07 -10.31 -11.24
N GLY A 127 -11.82 -10.04 -12.53
CA GLY A 127 -12.38 -8.91 -13.27
C GLY A 127 -11.52 -7.63 -13.27
N TYR A 128 -10.24 -7.69 -12.85
CA TYR A 128 -9.36 -6.52 -12.88
C TYR A 128 -8.85 -6.23 -14.29
N SER A 129 -9.44 -5.25 -14.96
CA SER A 129 -9.19 -4.96 -16.38
C SER A 129 -7.72 -4.64 -16.71
N LEU A 130 -7.00 -3.99 -15.79
CA LEU A 130 -5.58 -3.64 -15.98
C LEU A 130 -4.67 -4.89 -16.04
N ALA A 131 -5.10 -6.00 -15.44
CA ALA A 131 -4.34 -7.24 -15.50
C ALA A 131 -4.30 -7.82 -16.93
N HIS A 132 -5.37 -7.67 -17.72
CA HIS A 132 -5.38 -8.14 -19.11
C HIS A 132 -4.31 -7.45 -19.97
N ASN A 133 -4.10 -6.14 -19.76
CA ASN A 133 -3.06 -5.40 -20.47
C ASN A 133 -1.66 -5.88 -20.07
N SER A 134 -1.45 -6.12 -18.78
CA SER A 134 -0.16 -6.57 -18.23
C SER A 134 0.17 -7.99 -18.71
N LEU A 135 -0.81 -8.88 -18.75
CA LEU A 135 -0.68 -10.23 -19.31
C LEU A 135 -0.31 -10.22 -20.80
N ARG A 136 -0.86 -9.29 -21.59
CA ARG A 136 -0.50 -9.17 -23.02
C ARG A 136 0.96 -8.77 -23.20
N SER A 137 1.50 -7.95 -22.30
CA SER A 137 2.93 -7.57 -22.32
C SER A 137 3.83 -8.73 -21.93
N LEU A 138 3.45 -9.52 -20.92
CA LEU A 138 4.21 -10.70 -20.46
C LEU A 138 4.14 -11.87 -21.46
N ARG A 139 3.01 -12.02 -22.17
CA ARG A 139 2.75 -13.12 -23.09
C ARG A 139 3.44 -12.95 -24.46
N ILE A 140 4.22 -11.89 -24.67
CA ILE A 140 5.18 -11.81 -25.77
C ILE A 140 6.56 -12.18 -25.21
N PRO A 141 6.94 -13.47 -25.14
CA PRO A 141 8.35 -13.76 -25.25
C PRO A 141 8.78 -13.20 -26.63
N PRO A 142 9.90 -12.47 -26.75
CA PRO A 142 10.50 -12.32 -28.06
C PRO A 142 10.69 -13.74 -28.57
N HIS A 143 9.97 -14.09 -29.63
CA HIS A 143 10.29 -15.29 -30.37
C HIS A 143 11.74 -15.14 -30.80
N ALA A 144 12.64 -15.79 -30.06
CA ALA A 144 13.87 -16.28 -30.62
C ALA A 144 13.47 -17.13 -31.82
N GLY A 145 13.71 -16.58 -33.02
CA GLY A 145 13.77 -17.32 -34.26
C GLY A 145 12.45 -17.74 -34.89
N GLN A 146 11.79 -16.83 -35.59
CA GLN A 146 11.53 -17.13 -36.99
C GLN A 146 12.81 -16.80 -37.78
N SER A 147 13.69 -17.78 -37.97
CA SER A 147 14.71 -17.72 -39.02
C SER A 147 15.15 -19.13 -39.43
N GLY A 148 14.85 -19.49 -40.68
CA GLY A 148 15.24 -20.74 -41.35
C GLY A 148 14.09 -21.74 -41.32
N ARG A 149 13.30 -21.95 -42.39
CA ARG A 149 13.75 -22.66 -43.60
C ARG A 149 14.92 -23.58 -43.28
N ASP A 150 14.66 -24.87 -43.11
CA ASP A 150 15.16 -25.85 -44.06
C ASP A 150 14.40 -27.19 -43.97
N THR A 151 14.30 -27.77 -45.16
CA THR A 151 13.68 -29.00 -45.63
C THR A 151 14.20 -30.26 -44.93
N HIS A 152 13.34 -31.25 -44.63
CA HIS A 152 13.31 -32.52 -45.37
C HIS A 152 12.37 -33.58 -44.75
N ALA A 153 11.57 -34.17 -45.65
CA ALA A 153 11.14 -35.57 -45.74
C ALA A 153 10.42 -36.23 -44.55
N TYR A 154 9.16 -36.64 -44.78
CA TYR A 154 8.78 -38.07 -44.84
C TYR A 154 7.40 -38.18 -45.52
N GLU A 155 7.41 -38.31 -46.84
CA GLU A 155 6.32 -38.98 -47.58
C GLU A 155 6.96 -40.12 -48.40
N SER A 156 6.54 -41.34 -48.08
CA SER A 156 6.65 -42.65 -48.77
C SER A 156 7.21 -43.73 -47.85
#